data_AF-A0A3B9ALV4-F1
#
_entry.id   AF-A0A3B9ALV4-F1
#
_cell.length_a   1.000
_cell.length_b   1.000
_cell.length_c   1.000
_cell.angle_alpha   90.00
_cell.angle_beta   90.00
_cell.angle_gamma   90.00
#
_symmetry.space_group_name_H-M   'P 1'
#
loop_
_entity.id
_entity.type
_entity.pdbx_description
1 polymer ?
#
loop_
_entity_poly.entity_id
_entity_poly.type
_entity_poly.pdbx_seq_one_letter_code
_entity_poly.pdbx_strand_id
1 'polypeptide(L)'
;MTSVPKAAVQDTYVFAAQPITPQKQTKEIFSKSKAIHSEVVFGSPTMNCNGTGICRISSLHSVRPEANISSCQKTVAQIVPGDYGNITLFFHRSMLCINLFRKHFYKGMLEMHEPCVIPADLLERLNIQTRVILPGKYAITEHDGMFRLVLDCQ
;
A
#
# COMPACT_ATOMS: atom_id res chain seq x y z
N MET A 1 38.30 -43.55 -49.26
CA MET A 1 39.07 -42.38 -48.80
C MET A 1 38.15 -41.17 -48.88
N THR A 2 37.49 -40.82 -47.79
CA THR A 2 36.56 -39.69 -47.72
C THR A 2 36.75 -39.03 -46.36
N SER A 3 37.34 -37.84 -46.39
CA SER A 3 37.77 -37.04 -45.26
C SER A 3 36.59 -36.31 -44.60
N VAL A 4 36.48 -36.43 -43.28
CA VAL A 4 35.52 -35.68 -42.44
C VAL A 4 36.08 -34.29 -42.13
N PRO A 5 35.32 -33.19 -42.35
CA PRO A 5 35.75 -31.86 -41.92
C PRO A 5 35.48 -31.62 -40.44
N LYS A 6 36.46 -30.96 -39.81
CA LYS A 6 36.55 -30.56 -38.40
C LYS A 6 36.14 -29.08 -38.31
N ALA A 7 35.05 -28.77 -37.62
CA ALA A 7 34.58 -27.41 -37.35
C ALA A 7 33.59 -27.46 -36.18
N ALA A 8 33.45 -26.50 -35.28
CA ALA A 8 34.25 -25.37 -34.85
C ALA A 8 33.79 -25.10 -33.40
N VAL A 9 34.72 -24.74 -32.54
CA VAL A 9 34.49 -24.38 -31.13
C VAL A 9 34.26 -22.86 -31.05
N GLN A 10 33.58 -22.41 -29.98
CA GLN A 10 33.37 -21.01 -29.50
C GLN A 10 31.96 -20.47 -29.83
N ASP A 11 31.18 -19.89 -28.92
CA ASP A 11 31.51 -18.99 -27.81
C ASP A 11 30.67 -19.26 -26.55
N THR A 12 31.33 -19.48 -25.41
CA THR A 12 30.72 -19.38 -24.08
C THR A 12 30.82 -17.93 -23.63
N TYR A 13 29.71 -17.19 -23.73
CA TYR A 13 29.58 -15.86 -23.15
C TYR A 13 29.56 -15.97 -21.62
N VAL A 14 30.69 -15.66 -21.00
CA VAL A 14 30.79 -15.47 -19.55
C VAL A 14 30.19 -14.10 -19.21
N PHE A 15 28.96 -14.08 -18.74
CA PHE A 15 28.37 -12.89 -18.12
C PHE A 15 29.10 -12.64 -16.80
N ALA A 16 29.99 -11.64 -16.79
CA ALA A 16 30.58 -11.13 -15.57
C ALA A 16 29.46 -10.53 -14.70
N ALA A 17 29.16 -11.20 -13.59
CA ALA A 17 28.23 -10.69 -12.59
C ALA A 17 28.80 -9.38 -12.03
N GLN A 18 28.09 -8.27 -12.27
CA GLN A 18 28.45 -6.99 -11.68
C GLN A 18 28.20 -7.05 -10.16
N PRO A 19 29.09 -6.48 -9.34
CA PRO A 19 28.90 -6.42 -7.91
C PRO A 19 27.64 -5.62 -7.59
N ILE A 20 26.70 -6.26 -6.90
CA ILE A 20 25.48 -5.64 -6.38
C ILE A 20 25.92 -4.66 -5.29
N THR A 21 26.04 -3.37 -5.65
CA THR A 21 26.33 -2.32 -4.68
C THR A 21 25.18 -2.31 -3.66
N PRO A 22 25.46 -2.42 -2.35
CA PRO A 22 24.42 -2.33 -1.34
C PRO A 22 23.73 -0.97 -1.51
N GLN A 23 22.45 -0.99 -1.90
CA GLN A 23 21.64 0.21 -1.92
C GLN A 23 21.62 0.75 -0.49
N LYS A 24 22.24 1.93 -0.31
CA LYS A 24 22.17 2.68 0.94
C LYS A 24 20.71 2.82 1.32
N GLN A 25 20.31 2.13 2.39
CA GLN A 25 19.04 2.37 3.06
C GLN A 25 18.95 3.86 3.36
N THR A 26 18.10 4.55 2.61
CA THR A 26 17.66 5.89 2.91
C THR A 26 16.90 5.83 4.23
N LYS A 27 17.65 5.97 5.33
CA LYS A 27 17.15 6.47 6.62
C LYS A 27 16.75 7.94 6.41
N GLU A 28 15.72 8.18 5.61
CA GLU A 28 15.26 9.52 5.35
C GLU A 28 13.89 9.75 5.98
N ILE A 29 13.96 10.57 7.04
CA ILE A 29 13.00 11.62 7.35
C ILE A 29 11.61 11.09 7.76
N PHE A 30 11.57 10.47 8.94
CA PHE A 30 10.46 10.76 9.84
C PHE A 30 10.62 12.22 10.30
N SER A 31 10.20 13.16 9.46
CA SER A 31 9.80 14.47 9.93
C SER A 31 8.77 14.27 11.05
N LYS A 32 8.68 15.18 12.01
CA LYS A 32 7.79 15.11 13.20
C LYS A 32 6.28 15.04 12.86
N SER A 33 5.91 14.61 11.67
CA SER A 33 4.56 14.28 11.24
C SER A 33 4.00 13.20 12.15
N LYS A 34 3.02 13.60 12.96
CA LYS A 34 2.35 12.72 13.92
C LYS A 34 1.57 11.66 13.16
N ALA A 35 2.07 10.43 13.16
CA ALA A 35 1.32 9.29 12.65
C ALA A 35 0.01 9.14 13.43
N ILE A 36 -1.09 8.95 12.71
CA ILE A 36 -2.41 8.75 13.30
C ILE A 36 -2.83 7.31 13.10
N HIS A 37 -3.19 6.63 14.19
CA HIS A 37 -3.85 5.34 14.08
C HIS A 37 -5.32 5.53 13.68
N SER A 38 -5.70 4.85 12.61
CA SER A 38 -7.04 4.89 12.04
C SER A 38 -7.52 3.48 11.72
N GLU A 39 -8.82 3.27 11.85
CA GLU A 39 -9.49 2.11 11.31
C GLU A 39 -9.74 2.33 9.82
N VAL A 40 -9.40 1.34 9.00
CA VAL A 40 -9.63 1.34 7.55
C VAL A 40 -10.55 0.18 7.23
N VAL A 41 -11.68 0.48 6.60
CA VAL A 41 -12.65 -0.49 6.09
C VAL A 41 -12.44 -0.63 4.59
N PHE A 42 -12.19 -1.85 4.12
CA PHE A 42 -11.98 -2.17 2.71
C PHE A 42 -13.29 -2.52 2.01
N GLY A 43 -13.39 -2.14 0.73
CA GLY A 43 -14.57 -2.32 -0.10
C GLY A 43 -14.89 -1.06 -0.91
N SER A 44 -16.06 -1.04 -1.54
CA SER A 44 -16.63 0.13 -2.23
C SER A 44 -17.79 0.72 -1.42
N PRO A 45 -17.84 2.06 -1.25
CA PRO A 45 -18.96 2.74 -0.62
C PRO A 45 -20.32 2.44 -1.26
N THR A 46 -20.41 2.43 -2.60
CA THR A 46 -21.71 2.20 -3.28
C THR A 46 -22.23 0.76 -3.15
N MET A 47 -21.35 -0.18 -2.81
CA MET A 47 -21.66 -1.61 -2.68
C MET A 47 -21.77 -2.07 -1.22
N ASN A 48 -22.11 -1.17 -0.28
CA ASN A 48 -22.17 -1.47 1.16
C ASN A 48 -20.85 -2.09 1.68
N CYS A 49 -19.72 -1.50 1.31
CA CYS A 49 -18.37 -2.01 1.58
C CYS A 49 -18.08 -3.42 1.04
N ASN A 50 -18.82 -3.89 0.04
CA ASN A 50 -18.41 -5.03 -0.78
C ASN A 50 -17.52 -4.55 -1.94
N GLY A 51 -16.76 -5.46 -2.56
CA GLY A 51 -15.85 -5.12 -3.67
C GLY A 51 -14.40 -4.82 -3.25
N THR A 52 -13.70 -4.01 -4.03
CA THR A 52 -12.27 -3.64 -3.90
C THR A 52 -12.10 -2.16 -3.56
N GLY A 53 -10.97 -1.80 -2.96
CA GLY A 53 -10.65 -0.43 -2.57
C GLY A 53 -10.84 -0.13 -1.09
N ILE A 54 -10.94 1.15 -0.77
CA ILE A 54 -11.19 1.66 0.59
C ILE A 54 -12.61 2.19 0.65
N CYS A 55 -13.42 1.59 1.53
CA CYS A 55 -14.79 2.01 1.77
C CYS A 55 -14.82 3.23 2.70
N ARG A 56 -14.08 3.17 3.81
CA ARG A 56 -14.12 4.19 4.86
C ARG A 56 -12.82 4.21 5.64
N ILE A 57 -12.45 5.40 6.11
CA ILE A 57 -11.36 5.62 7.07
C ILE A 57 -11.96 6.31 8.29
N SER A 58 -11.51 5.96 9.49
CA SER A 58 -11.95 6.60 10.73
C SER A 58 -10.82 6.69 11.73
N SER A 59 -10.74 7.81 12.45
CA SER A 59 -9.82 7.92 13.58
C SER A 59 -10.24 6.98 14.71
N LEU A 60 -9.28 6.26 15.30
CA LEU A 60 -9.56 5.42 16.48
C LEU A 60 -10.00 6.23 17.72
N HIS A 61 -9.82 7.55 17.71
CA HIS A 61 -10.30 8.42 18.79
C HIS A 61 -11.74 8.90 18.59
N SER A 62 -12.32 8.68 17.40
CA SER A 62 -13.70 9.08 17.15
C SER A 62 -14.64 8.08 17.83
N VAL A 63 -15.38 8.55 18.83
CA VAL A 63 -16.32 7.76 19.66
C VAL A 63 -17.61 7.46 18.87
N ARG A 64 -17.46 6.80 17.72
CA ARG A 64 -18.59 6.21 17.00
C ARG A 64 -18.39 4.69 16.99
N PRO A 65 -18.97 3.97 17.96
CA PRO A 65 -19.03 2.52 17.88
C PRO A 65 -19.89 2.17 16.66
N GLU A 66 -19.27 1.91 15.52
CA GLU A 66 -20.00 1.31 14.41
C GLU A 66 -20.37 -0.11 14.81
N ALA A 67 -21.68 -0.34 14.81
CA ALA A 67 -22.31 -1.58 15.20
C ALA A 67 -21.71 -2.75 14.40
N ASN A 68 -21.08 -3.70 15.11
CA ASN A 68 -20.98 -5.11 14.75
C ASN A 68 -20.65 -5.43 13.28
N ILE A 69 -19.67 -4.77 12.68
CA ILE A 69 -19.02 -5.30 11.49
C ILE A 69 -18.05 -6.40 11.96
N SER A 70 -18.58 -7.62 12.11
CA SER A 70 -17.84 -8.85 12.47
C SER A 70 -17.00 -9.40 11.32
N SER A 71 -16.89 -8.67 10.22
CA SER A 71 -16.22 -9.12 9.01
C SER A 71 -14.75 -8.72 9.01
N CYS A 72 -13.92 -9.63 8.49
CA CYS A 72 -12.50 -9.45 8.15
C CYS A 72 -12.31 -8.45 6.97
N GLN A 73 -13.03 -7.32 7.03
CA GLN A 73 -13.01 -6.22 6.05
C GLN A 73 -12.35 -4.97 6.63
N LYS A 74 -12.04 -4.96 7.93
CA LYS A 74 -11.43 -3.82 8.62
C LYS A 74 -10.09 -4.17 9.24
N THR A 75 -9.21 -3.18 9.32
CA THR A 75 -7.92 -3.29 10.01
C THR A 75 -7.49 -1.92 10.52
N VAL A 76 -6.43 -1.90 11.32
CA VAL A 76 -5.81 -0.66 11.80
C VAL A 76 -4.64 -0.30 10.90
N ALA A 77 -4.60 0.96 10.48
CA ALA A 77 -3.50 1.55 9.74
C ALA A 77 -2.91 2.74 10.49
N GLN A 78 -1.65 3.03 10.24
CA GLN A 78 -1.05 4.33 10.56
C GLN A 78 -1.13 5.23 9.33
N ILE A 79 -1.69 6.42 9.49
CA ILE A 79 -1.78 7.44 8.44
C ILE A 79 -0.75 8.51 8.73
N VAL A 80 0.04 8.84 7.71
CA VAL A 80 1.04 9.90 7.74
C VAL A 80 0.76 10.83 6.56
N PRO A 81 0.77 12.16 6.74
CA PRO A 81 0.71 13.07 5.61
C PRO A 81 1.97 12.88 4.76
N GLY A 82 1.82 12.76 3.45
CA GLY A 82 2.96 12.77 2.54
C GLY A 82 3.03 14.06 1.75
N ASP A 83 3.91 14.08 0.76
CA ASP A 83 4.17 15.28 -0.05
C ASP A 83 3.06 15.52 -1.07
N TYR A 84 2.94 16.75 -1.57
CA TYR A 84 2.03 17.09 -2.68
C TYR A 84 0.55 16.71 -2.46
N GLY A 85 0.08 16.67 -1.21
CA GLY A 85 -1.31 16.34 -0.89
C GLY A 85 -1.65 14.86 -0.97
N ASN A 86 -0.66 13.96 -0.95
CA ASN A 86 -0.92 12.53 -0.75
C ASN A 86 -0.94 12.15 0.73
N ILE A 87 -1.54 11.00 1.03
CA ILE A 87 -1.45 10.36 2.35
C ILE A 87 -0.76 9.01 2.20
N THR A 88 0.04 8.64 3.18
CA THR A 88 0.64 7.31 3.25
C THR A 88 -0.04 6.49 4.34
N LEU A 89 -0.53 5.31 3.98
CA LEU A 89 -1.04 4.31 4.90
C LEU A 89 0.00 3.21 5.13
N PHE A 90 0.21 2.88 6.40
CA PHE A 90 1.04 1.75 6.83
C PHE A 90 0.17 0.71 7.54
N PHE A 91 0.31 -0.54 7.13
CA PHE A 91 -0.41 -1.67 7.71
C PHE A 91 0.57 -2.72 8.21
N HIS A 92 0.45 -3.14 9.47
CA HIS A 92 1.21 -4.29 9.95
C HIS A 92 0.62 -5.58 9.40
N ARG A 93 1.47 -6.47 8.86
CA ARG A 93 1.04 -7.78 8.36
C ARG A 93 0.29 -8.61 9.41
N SER A 94 0.70 -8.51 10.68
CA SER A 94 0.05 -9.19 11.81
C SER A 94 -1.37 -8.68 12.11
N MET A 95 -1.73 -7.48 11.66
CA MET A 95 -3.06 -6.88 11.82
C MET A 95 -3.99 -7.14 10.63
N LEU A 96 -3.48 -7.73 9.55
CA LEU A 96 -4.27 -8.13 8.39
C LEU A 96 -4.74 -9.56 8.58
N CYS A 97 -6.05 -9.76 8.63
CA CYS A 97 -6.62 -11.08 8.53
C CYS A 97 -6.40 -11.67 7.11
N ILE A 98 -6.40 -13.00 7.01
CA ILE A 98 -5.98 -13.70 5.79
C ILE A 98 -6.82 -13.34 4.55
N ASN A 99 -8.13 -13.09 4.71
CA ASN A 99 -8.99 -12.74 3.58
C ASN A 99 -8.67 -11.34 3.06
N LEU A 100 -8.42 -10.39 3.96
CA LEU A 100 -8.08 -9.02 3.62
C LEU A 100 -6.72 -8.96 2.92
N PHE A 101 -5.73 -9.70 3.42
CA PHE A 101 -4.44 -9.85 2.75
C PHE A 101 -4.58 -10.44 1.34
N ARG A 102 -5.25 -11.58 1.19
CA ARG A 102 -5.43 -12.25 -0.11
C ARG A 102 -6.18 -11.39 -1.13
N LYS A 103 -7.18 -10.65 -0.66
CA LYS A 103 -8.07 -9.87 -1.53
C LYS A 103 -7.46 -8.54 -1.96
N HIS A 104 -6.75 -7.85 -1.06
CA HIS A 104 -6.31 -6.47 -1.29
C HIS A 104 -4.79 -6.30 -1.38
N PHE A 105 -3.99 -7.18 -0.76
CA PHE A 105 -2.53 -6.98 -0.63
C PHE A 105 -1.69 -7.96 -1.45
N TYR A 106 -2.18 -9.19 -1.65
CA TYR A 106 -1.42 -10.27 -2.28
C TYR A 106 -0.89 -9.94 -3.69
N LYS A 107 -1.63 -9.15 -4.47
CA LYS A 107 -1.23 -8.75 -5.83
C LYS A 107 -0.25 -7.57 -5.87
N GLY A 108 0.12 -7.00 -4.72
CA GLY A 108 0.98 -5.81 -4.65
C GLY A 108 0.31 -4.53 -5.19
N MET A 109 -1.01 -4.54 -5.37
CA MET A 109 -1.76 -3.43 -5.95
C MET A 109 -3.15 -3.35 -5.32
N LEU A 110 -3.51 -2.16 -4.85
CA LEU A 110 -4.85 -1.82 -4.43
C LEU A 110 -5.57 -1.09 -5.56
N GLU A 111 -6.71 -1.62 -6.00
CA GLU A 111 -7.56 -0.95 -6.97
C GLU A 111 -8.73 -0.26 -6.25
N MET A 112 -8.84 1.05 -6.45
CA MET A 112 -9.95 1.88 -5.99
C MET A 112 -10.77 2.35 -7.19
N HIS A 113 -12.02 1.89 -7.29
CA HIS A 113 -12.92 2.31 -8.36
C HIS A 113 -13.71 3.58 -8.01
N GLU A 114 -13.83 3.87 -6.72
CA GLU A 114 -14.62 4.98 -6.19
C GLU A 114 -13.75 5.87 -5.29
N PRO A 115 -14.07 7.17 -5.25
CA PRO A 115 -13.41 8.07 -4.31
C PRO A 115 -13.79 7.72 -2.87
N CYS A 116 -12.87 7.93 -1.94
CA CYS A 116 -13.13 7.76 -0.51
C CYS A 116 -12.97 9.09 0.21
N VAL A 117 -13.99 9.51 0.96
CA VAL A 117 -13.96 10.77 1.73
C VAL A 117 -13.15 10.59 3.00
N ILE A 118 -12.23 11.52 3.24
CA ILE A 118 -11.44 11.60 4.45
C ILE A 118 -12.24 12.38 5.51
N PRO A 119 -12.49 11.81 6.69
CA PRO A 119 -13.14 12.50 7.80
C PRO A 119 -12.43 13.80 8.19
N ALA A 120 -13.21 14.84 8.53
CA ALA A 120 -12.69 16.16 8.88
C ALA A 120 -11.72 16.12 10.08
N ASP A 121 -11.94 15.24 11.05
CA ASP A 121 -11.06 15.08 12.20
C ASP A 121 -9.67 14.53 11.80
N LEU A 122 -9.59 13.73 10.74
CA LEU A 122 -8.31 13.30 10.19
C LEU A 122 -7.64 14.43 9.41
N LEU A 123 -8.39 15.23 8.66
CA LEU A 123 -7.85 16.39 7.95
C LEU A 123 -7.16 17.38 8.89
N GLU A 124 -7.85 17.73 9.98
CA GLU A 124 -7.35 18.64 11.00
C GLU A 124 -6.06 18.10 11.66
N ARG A 125 -6.04 16.81 11.99
CA ARG A 125 -4.91 16.19 12.69
C ARG A 125 -3.72 15.90 11.78
N LEU A 126 -3.95 15.64 10.49
CA LEU A 126 -2.92 15.45 9.47
C LEU A 126 -2.43 16.79 8.89
N ASN A 127 -3.14 17.89 9.17
CA ASN A 127 -2.90 19.21 8.60
C ASN A 127 -2.91 19.20 7.06
N ILE A 128 -3.87 18.48 6.48
CA ILE A 128 -4.08 18.39 5.02
C ILE A 128 -5.41 19.06 4.63
N GLN A 129 -5.45 19.64 3.44
CA GLN A 129 -6.65 20.35 2.93
C GLN A 129 -7.51 19.49 2.02
N THR A 130 -6.93 18.44 1.42
CA THR A 130 -7.56 17.51 0.49
C THR A 130 -8.57 16.63 1.22
N ARG A 131 -9.80 16.53 0.73
CA ARG A 131 -10.89 15.83 1.42
C ARG A 131 -11.17 14.45 0.86
N VAL A 132 -10.66 14.14 -0.31
CA VAL A 132 -11.07 12.95 -1.06
C VAL A 132 -9.84 12.20 -1.54
N ILE A 133 -9.77 10.90 -1.25
CA ILE A 133 -8.85 9.96 -1.88
C ILE A 133 -9.42 9.62 -3.25
N LEU A 134 -8.60 9.74 -4.29
CA LEU A 134 -9.04 9.55 -5.67
C LEU A 134 -9.24 8.05 -6.00
N PRO A 135 -10.07 7.73 -7.02
CA PRO A 135 -10.01 6.43 -7.67
C PRO A 135 -8.66 6.23 -8.36
N GLY A 136 -8.16 5.00 -8.38
CA GLY A 136 -6.87 4.70 -8.98
C GLY A 136 -6.36 3.30 -8.70
N LYS A 137 -5.16 3.03 -9.21
CA LYS A 137 -4.39 1.83 -8.91
C LYS A 137 -3.17 2.23 -8.11
N TYR A 138 -3.11 1.76 -6.87
CA TYR A 138 -2.09 2.16 -5.92
C TYR A 138 -1.16 0.99 -5.63
N ALA A 139 0.14 1.19 -5.84
CA ALA A 139 1.14 0.17 -5.55
C ALA A 139 1.25 -0.07 -4.05
N ILE A 140 1.34 -1.35 -3.66
CA ILE A 140 1.59 -1.77 -2.30
C ILE A 140 3.03 -2.24 -2.23
N THR A 141 3.80 -1.61 -1.34
CA THR A 141 5.20 -1.97 -1.07
C THR A 141 5.27 -2.67 0.30
N GLU A 142 5.96 -3.80 0.39
CA GLU A 142 6.16 -4.53 1.66
C GLU A 142 7.62 -4.33 2.13
N HIS A 143 7.78 -3.80 3.34
CA HIS A 143 9.08 -3.62 3.99
C HIS A 143 8.95 -3.95 5.48
N ASP A 144 9.83 -4.81 5.99
CA ASP A 144 9.89 -5.18 7.42
C ASP A 144 8.55 -5.64 8.01
N GLY A 145 7.77 -6.40 7.24
CA GLY A 145 6.45 -6.90 7.66
C GLY A 145 5.36 -5.82 7.73
N MET A 146 5.61 -4.65 7.14
CA MET A 146 4.64 -3.58 6.96
C MET A 146 4.33 -3.38 5.47
N PHE A 147 3.05 -3.19 5.17
CA PHE A 147 2.60 -2.75 3.85
C PHE A 147 2.45 -1.25 3.84
N ARG A 148 3.09 -0.60 2.88
CA ARG A 148 3.01 0.84 2.63
C ARG A 148 2.23 1.09 1.34
N LEU A 149 1.29 2.02 1.44
CA LEU A 149 0.41 2.45 0.36
C LEU A 149 0.40 3.98 0.31
N VAL A 150 0.69 4.57 -0.84
CA VAL A 150 0.63 6.02 -1.06
C VAL A 150 -0.63 6.30 -1.87
N LEU A 151 -1.48 7.20 -1.37
CA LEU A 151 -2.79 7.52 -1.91
C LEU A 151 -2.86 8.99 -2.32
N ASP A 152 -3.22 9.23 -3.58
CA ASP A 152 -3.43 10.57 -4.11
C ASP A 152 -4.75 11.15 -3.60
N CYS A 153 -4.71 12.39 -3.10
CA CYS A 153 -5.87 13.09 -2.58
C CYS A 153 -6.11 14.43 -3.29
N GLN A 154 -7.37 14.87 -3.30
CA GLN A 154 -7.82 16.16 -3.84
C GLN A 154 -8.76 16.89 -2.88
#